data_AF-A0A7S4P7I0-F1
#
_entry.id   AF-A0A7S4P7I0-F1
#
_cell.length_a   1.000
_cell.length_b   1.000
_cell.length_c   1.000
_cell.angle_alpha   90.00
_cell.angle_beta   90.00
_cell.angle_gamma   90.00
#
_symmetry.space_group_name_H-M   'P 1'
#
loop_
_entity.id
_entity.type
_entity.pdbx_description
1 polymer ?
#
loop_
_entity_poly.entity_id
_entity_poly.type
_entity_poly.pdbx_seq_one_letter_code
_entity_poly.pdbx_strand_id
1 'polypeptide(L)'
;HSILIMYLNSAYSSVAAWLTDKENHEAQENYTYSLVLKRFLFEATDCYLPLFYLAFWQFDMERLHDELVALYMTDQVRRVVMESVYPYVAGLLYDTKIEKDEKGSYRVRHDIGSELEEEMEKDDLVLFDDYLEMISQFGYIAMFAAAFPFAGLLAFVSNLVEIRSDLFKLSFVVRRPKPVRAPGIGIWWNFLNVIAFLSIVTNCIIFGLVSDQMIVWFPAMFKEVDDDLLLVDGMGRYAVALVFGIEHVVLLLCLIIRFCVPGKPEWVKNHLERGKYERREALHKLHVLAVQNVKEKEQ
;
A
#
# COMPACT_ATOMS: atom_id res chain seq x y z
N HIS A 1 21.84 -3.66 10.48
CA HIS A 1 20.79 -2.66 10.22
C HIS A 1 19.41 -3.32 10.16
N SER A 2 19.18 -4.26 9.24
CA SER A 2 17.86 -4.89 9.02
C SER A 2 17.27 -5.64 10.23
N ILE A 3 18.08 -6.29 11.08
CA ILE A 3 17.60 -6.95 12.32
C ILE A 3 17.12 -5.93 13.36
N LEU A 4 17.80 -4.78 13.46
CA LEU A 4 17.44 -3.71 14.38
C LEU A 4 16.08 -3.08 13.98
N ILE A 5 15.89 -2.89 12.68
CA ILE A 5 14.63 -2.40 12.10
C ILE A 5 13.48 -3.36 12.43
N MET A 6 13.65 -4.67 12.23
CA MET A 6 12.61 -5.64 12.59
C MET A 6 12.20 -5.55 14.07
N TYR A 7 13.18 -5.40 14.97
CA TYR A 7 12.90 -5.25 16.40
C TYR A 7 12.17 -3.94 16.70
N LEU A 8 12.61 -2.84 16.09
CA LEU A 8 11.99 -1.52 16.22
C LEU A 8 10.55 -1.52 15.69
N ASN A 9 10.28 -2.12 14.54
CA ASN A 9 8.93 -2.26 13.97
C ASN A 9 8.02 -3.05 14.92
N SER A 10 8.51 -4.15 15.50
CA SER A 10 7.76 -4.94 16.48
C SER A 10 7.47 -4.16 17.77
N ALA A 11 8.46 -3.42 18.28
CA ALA A 11 8.29 -2.60 19.47
C ALA A 11 7.31 -1.45 19.22
N TYR A 12 7.44 -0.77 18.07
CA TYR A 12 6.58 0.35 17.70
C TYR A 12 5.14 -0.10 17.43
N SER A 13 4.93 -1.28 16.83
CA SER A 13 3.59 -1.86 16.66
C SER A 13 2.87 -1.99 18.00
N SER A 14 3.57 -2.45 19.05
CA SER A 14 3.02 -2.55 20.41
C SER A 14 2.68 -1.18 21.00
N VAL A 15 3.57 -0.18 20.81
CA VAL A 15 3.34 1.20 21.27
C VAL A 15 2.16 1.84 20.54
N ALA A 16 2.04 1.62 19.23
CA ALA A 16 0.97 2.15 18.40
C ALA A 16 -0.39 1.57 18.80
N ALA A 17 -0.46 0.26 19.08
CA ALA A 17 -1.66 -0.38 19.62
C ALA A 17 -2.05 0.25 20.96
N TRP A 18 -1.10 0.34 21.90
CA TRP A 18 -1.35 0.93 23.21
C TRP A 18 -1.83 2.39 23.14
N LEU A 19 -1.22 3.22 22.28
CA LEU A 19 -1.67 4.61 22.07
C LEU A 19 -3.08 4.67 21.48
N THR A 20 -3.39 3.78 20.54
CA THR A 20 -4.70 3.75 19.88
C THR A 20 -5.79 3.27 20.82
N ASP A 21 -5.49 2.33 21.73
CA ASP A 21 -6.39 1.93 22.81
C ASP A 21 -6.71 3.10 23.76
N LYS A 22 -5.73 3.98 24.00
CA LYS A 22 -5.91 5.19 24.82
C LYS A 22 -6.75 6.27 24.15
N GLU A 23 -6.87 6.27 22.83
CA GLU A 23 -7.67 7.24 22.07
C GLU A 23 -9.19 6.97 22.16
N ASN A 24 -9.60 5.80 22.65
CA ASN A 24 -11.00 5.43 22.90
C ASN A 24 -11.94 5.71 21.70
N HIS A 25 -11.62 5.11 20.55
CA HIS A 25 -12.39 5.23 19.32
C HIS A 25 -13.78 4.59 19.46
N GLU A 26 -14.82 5.30 19.00
CA GLU A 26 -16.21 4.81 19.05
C GLU A 26 -16.46 3.65 18.07
N ALA A 27 -15.83 3.69 16.89
CA ALA A 27 -16.00 2.70 15.84
C ALA A 27 -14.70 1.94 15.55
N GLN A 28 -14.81 0.65 15.25
CA GLN A 28 -13.67 -0.20 14.89
C GLN A 28 -12.91 0.31 13.66
N GLU A 29 -13.62 0.94 12.72
CA GLU A 29 -12.99 1.57 11.54
C GLU A 29 -12.05 2.71 11.94
N ASN A 30 -12.49 3.59 12.84
CA ASN A 30 -11.68 4.72 13.33
C ASN A 30 -10.46 4.23 14.12
N TYR A 31 -10.65 3.19 14.96
CA TYR A 31 -9.54 2.51 15.64
C TYR A 31 -8.51 1.99 14.64
N THR A 32 -8.98 1.24 13.64
CA THR A 32 -8.12 0.62 12.64
C THR A 32 -7.37 1.69 11.84
N TYR A 33 -8.03 2.77 11.43
CA TYR A 33 -7.39 3.89 10.72
C TYR A 33 -6.31 4.58 11.54
N SER A 34 -6.56 4.84 12.82
CA SER A 34 -5.57 5.48 13.68
C SER A 34 -4.35 4.59 13.94
N LEU A 35 -4.58 3.29 14.13
CA LEU A 35 -3.50 2.30 14.28
C LEU A 35 -2.67 2.20 13.00
N VAL A 36 -3.35 2.08 11.85
CA VAL A 36 -2.73 2.00 10.52
C VAL A 36 -1.85 3.23 10.26
N LEU A 37 -2.36 4.42 10.56
CA LEU A 37 -1.63 5.68 10.36
C LEU A 37 -0.32 5.72 11.14
N LYS A 38 -0.37 5.37 12.44
CA LYS A 38 0.83 5.38 13.29
C LYS A 38 1.87 4.40 12.77
N ARG A 39 1.47 3.15 12.53
CA ARG A 39 2.38 2.10 12.03
C ARG A 39 2.97 2.47 10.67
N PHE A 40 2.14 2.97 9.74
CA PHE A 40 2.60 3.39 8.42
C PHE A 40 3.63 4.52 8.49
N LEU A 41 3.40 5.56 9.31
CA LEU A 41 4.33 6.69 9.42
C LEU A 41 5.71 6.26 9.94
N PHE A 42 5.73 5.32 10.88
CA PHE A 42 6.98 4.76 11.39
C PHE A 42 7.72 3.97 10.31
N GLU A 43 7.03 3.03 9.66
CA GLU A 43 7.61 2.21 8.60
C GLU A 43 8.10 3.08 7.43
N ALA A 44 7.28 4.04 6.97
CA ALA A 44 7.62 4.95 5.89
C ALA A 44 8.86 5.81 6.23
N THR A 45 9.01 6.21 7.49
CA THR A 45 10.20 6.95 7.94
C THR A 45 11.43 6.05 7.87
N ASP A 46 11.36 4.82 8.37
CA ASP A 46 12.49 3.90 8.35
C ASP A 46 12.92 3.53 6.91
N CYS A 47 11.94 3.31 6.03
CA CYS A 47 12.14 2.94 4.64
C CYS A 47 12.67 4.10 3.78
N TYR A 48 12.06 5.27 3.87
CA TYR A 48 12.26 6.35 2.91
C TYR A 48 13.21 7.44 3.40
N LEU A 49 13.39 7.61 4.71
CA LEU A 49 14.27 8.67 5.22
C LEU A 49 15.73 8.50 4.77
N PRO A 50 16.33 7.29 4.75
CA PRO A 50 17.68 7.12 4.20
C PRO A 50 17.77 7.52 2.72
N LEU A 51 16.76 7.16 1.92
CA LEU A 51 16.70 7.50 0.50
C LEU A 51 16.51 9.01 0.30
N PHE A 52 15.65 9.65 1.07
CA PHE A 52 15.50 11.11 1.05
C PHE A 52 16.75 11.83 1.51
N TYR A 53 17.50 11.27 2.47
CA TYR A 53 18.78 11.81 2.89
C TYR A 53 19.81 11.75 1.76
N LEU A 54 19.90 10.62 1.05
CA LEU A 54 20.79 10.50 -0.12
C LEU A 54 20.38 11.46 -1.24
N ALA A 55 19.08 11.54 -1.55
CA ALA A 55 18.56 12.37 -2.64
C ALA A 55 18.63 13.88 -2.35
N PHE A 56 18.22 14.32 -1.15
CA PHE A 56 18.00 15.74 -0.85
C PHE A 56 19.08 16.39 0.01
N TRP A 57 19.94 15.59 0.66
CA TRP A 57 21.03 16.11 1.48
C TRP A 57 22.40 15.82 0.88
N GLN A 58 22.63 14.59 0.40
CA GLN A 58 23.90 14.23 -0.23
C GLN A 58 23.94 14.53 -1.73
N PHE A 59 22.78 14.59 -2.40
CA PHE A 59 22.66 14.76 -3.85
C PHE A 59 23.49 13.72 -4.64
N ASP A 60 23.54 12.48 -4.16
CA ASP A 60 24.34 11.40 -4.75
C ASP A 60 23.43 10.37 -5.41
N MET A 61 23.37 10.40 -6.74
CA MET A 61 22.50 9.54 -7.55
C MET A 61 22.94 8.07 -7.53
N GLU A 62 24.26 7.82 -7.52
CA GLU A 62 24.80 6.45 -7.54
C GLU A 62 24.50 5.75 -6.22
N ARG A 63 24.76 6.41 -5.08
CA ARG A 63 24.41 5.86 -3.77
C ARG A 63 22.91 5.69 -3.60
N LEU A 64 22.12 6.63 -4.11
CA LEU A 64 20.66 6.52 -4.08
C LEU A 64 20.19 5.28 -4.84
N HIS A 65 20.71 5.03 -6.05
CA HIS A 65 20.42 3.81 -6.81
C HIS A 65 20.82 2.56 -6.03
N ASP A 66 22.05 2.50 -5.54
CA ASP A 66 22.59 1.29 -4.89
C ASP A 66 21.81 0.95 -3.60
N GLU A 67 21.53 1.96 -2.77
CA GLU A 67 20.74 1.77 -1.54
C GLU A 67 19.30 1.37 -1.87
N LEU A 68 18.66 2.02 -2.85
CA LEU A 68 17.30 1.69 -3.28
C LEU A 68 17.22 0.25 -3.80
N VAL A 69 18.15 -0.17 -4.66
CA VAL A 69 18.20 -1.53 -5.20
C VAL A 69 18.44 -2.52 -4.06
N ALA A 70 19.36 -2.24 -3.14
CA ALA A 70 19.65 -3.10 -2.01
C ALA A 70 18.42 -3.29 -1.10
N LEU A 71 17.76 -2.19 -0.71
CA LEU A 71 16.54 -2.22 0.11
C LEU A 71 15.42 -2.97 -0.59
N TYR A 72 15.14 -2.60 -1.85
CA TYR A 72 14.06 -3.20 -2.62
C TYR A 72 14.27 -4.70 -2.85
N MET A 73 15.46 -5.11 -3.31
CA MET A 73 15.76 -6.51 -3.57
C MET A 73 15.76 -7.34 -2.30
N THR A 74 16.33 -6.82 -1.20
CA THR A 74 16.30 -7.51 0.11
C THR A 74 14.87 -7.76 0.55
N ASP A 75 14.01 -6.75 0.40
CA ASP A 75 12.61 -6.87 0.77
C ASP A 75 11.86 -7.84 -0.17
N GLN A 76 12.10 -7.81 -1.49
CA GLN A 76 11.52 -8.78 -2.45
C GLN A 76 11.94 -10.22 -2.15
N VAL A 77 13.21 -10.45 -1.82
CA VAL A 77 13.70 -11.78 -1.43
C VAL A 77 13.07 -12.24 -0.12
N ARG A 78 13.04 -11.35 0.90
CA ARG A 78 12.40 -11.62 2.19
C ARG A 78 10.95 -12.05 1.99
N ARG A 79 10.20 -11.37 1.12
CA ARG A 79 8.81 -11.70 0.77
C ARG A 79 8.67 -13.09 0.18
N VAL A 80 9.36 -13.36 -0.94
CA VAL A 80 9.29 -14.67 -1.59
C VAL A 80 9.62 -15.80 -0.61
N VAL A 81 10.61 -15.61 0.26
CA VAL A 81 10.96 -16.60 1.30
C VAL A 81 9.86 -16.73 2.36
N MET A 82 9.44 -15.62 2.97
CA MET A 82 8.45 -15.65 4.05
C MET A 82 7.08 -16.11 3.58
N GLU A 83 6.74 -15.88 2.32
CA GLU A 83 5.42 -16.21 1.83
C GLU A 83 5.35 -17.53 1.05
N SER A 84 6.39 -17.90 0.30
CA SER A 84 6.37 -19.16 -0.46
C SER A 84 6.97 -20.33 0.31
N VAL A 85 8.01 -20.09 1.14
CA VAL A 85 8.75 -21.17 1.82
C VAL A 85 8.16 -21.48 3.17
N TYR A 86 7.84 -20.46 3.98
CA TYR A 86 7.32 -20.67 5.33
C TYR A 86 6.04 -21.51 5.38
N PRO A 87 4.98 -21.23 4.60
CA PRO A 87 3.76 -22.02 4.72
C PRO A 87 3.90 -23.42 4.10
N TYR A 88 4.78 -23.61 3.11
CA TYR A 88 5.09 -24.93 2.58
C TYR A 88 5.85 -25.81 3.59
N VAL A 89 6.83 -25.24 4.30
CA VAL A 89 7.57 -25.93 5.36
C VAL A 89 6.67 -26.18 6.58
N ALA A 90 5.84 -25.22 6.97
CA ALA A 90 4.85 -25.41 8.03
C ALA A 90 3.85 -26.52 7.68
N GLY A 91 3.34 -26.53 6.44
CA GLY A 91 2.46 -27.59 5.93
C GLY A 91 3.12 -28.98 5.90
N LEU A 92 4.38 -29.07 5.49
CA LEU A 92 5.15 -30.34 5.53
C LEU A 92 5.34 -30.87 6.96
N LEU A 93 5.59 -29.98 7.92
CA LEU A 93 5.70 -30.37 9.33
C LEU A 93 4.33 -30.78 9.90
N TYR A 94 3.24 -30.15 9.44
CA TYR A 94 1.87 -30.45 9.83
C TYR A 94 1.43 -31.85 9.36
N ASP A 95 1.71 -32.20 8.09
CA ASP A 95 1.38 -33.50 7.49
C ASP A 95 2.11 -34.69 8.16
N THR A 96 3.20 -34.45 8.90
CA THR A 96 3.90 -35.48 9.67
C THR A 96 3.12 -36.00 10.90
N LYS A 97 1.97 -35.40 11.24
CA LYS A 97 1.06 -35.88 12.30
C LYS A 97 0.02 -36.91 11.84
N ILE A 98 0.28 -37.64 10.75
CA ILE A 98 -0.50 -38.84 10.42
C ILE A 98 -0.07 -39.99 11.35
N GLU A 99 -0.84 -40.23 12.41
CA GLU A 99 -0.56 -41.29 13.38
C GLU A 99 -0.85 -42.68 12.78
N LYS A 100 0.13 -43.59 12.91
CA LYS A 100 0.05 -44.97 12.42
C LYS A 100 -0.68 -45.82 13.47
N ASP A 101 -1.86 -46.34 13.13
CA ASP A 101 -2.59 -47.28 14.00
C ASP A 101 -1.76 -48.57 14.23
N GLU A 102 -1.91 -49.24 15.38
CA GLU A 102 -1.13 -50.42 15.79
C GLU A 102 -1.19 -51.59 14.78
N LYS A 103 -2.16 -51.56 13.87
CA LYS A 103 -2.37 -52.55 12.80
C LYS A 103 -1.77 -52.18 11.44
N GLY A 104 -1.04 -51.06 11.34
CA GLY A 104 -0.39 -50.63 10.10
C GLY A 104 -1.34 -50.11 9.02
N SER A 105 -2.60 -49.81 9.36
CA SER A 105 -3.57 -49.23 8.44
C SER A 105 -3.55 -47.71 8.53
N TYR A 106 -3.40 -47.04 7.38
CA TYR A 106 -3.70 -45.60 7.27
C TYR A 106 -5.23 -45.44 7.36
N ARG A 107 -5.74 -44.78 8.40
CA ARG A 107 -7.16 -44.38 8.47
C ARG A 107 -7.23 -42.86 8.51
N VAL A 108 -7.68 -42.24 7.43
CA VAL A 108 -8.11 -40.84 7.46
C VAL A 108 -9.42 -40.80 8.21
N ARG A 109 -9.41 -40.34 9.46
CA ARG A 109 -10.64 -40.01 10.17
C ARG A 109 -11.14 -38.68 9.60
N HIS A 110 -11.94 -38.72 8.54
CA HIS A 110 -12.78 -37.58 8.14
C HIS A 110 -13.93 -37.49 9.14
N ASP A 111 -13.63 -36.99 10.34
CA ASP A 111 -14.64 -36.58 11.32
C ASP A 111 -14.76 -35.06 11.20
N ILE A 112 -15.97 -34.53 11.10
CA ILE A 112 -16.20 -33.08 11.02
C ILE A 112 -15.54 -32.38 12.22
N GLY A 113 -15.38 -33.09 13.35
CA GLY A 113 -14.63 -32.61 14.51
C GLY A 113 -13.15 -32.33 14.24
N SER A 114 -12.44 -33.17 13.47
CA SER A 114 -11.00 -32.97 13.24
C SER A 114 -10.71 -31.82 12.28
N GLU A 115 -11.57 -31.60 11.27
CA GLU A 115 -11.46 -30.42 10.38
C GLU A 115 -11.73 -29.12 11.14
N LEU A 116 -12.68 -29.14 12.08
CA LEU A 116 -12.98 -27.98 12.90
C LEU A 116 -11.83 -27.65 13.86
N GLU A 117 -11.23 -28.67 14.49
CA GLU A 117 -10.05 -28.50 15.34
C GLU A 117 -8.88 -27.89 14.56
N GLU A 118 -8.63 -28.37 13.34
CA GLU A 118 -7.59 -27.81 12.45
C GLU A 118 -7.87 -26.35 12.08
N GLU A 119 -9.09 -26.00 11.68
CA GLU A 119 -9.45 -24.60 11.40
C GLU A 119 -9.37 -23.70 12.65
N MET A 120 -9.60 -24.26 13.84
CA MET A 120 -9.46 -23.56 15.11
C MET A 120 -8.00 -23.34 15.54
N GLU A 121 -7.05 -24.09 15.00
CA GLU A 121 -5.61 -23.87 15.23
C GLU A 121 -5.03 -22.76 14.35
N LYS A 122 -5.64 -22.48 13.19
CA LYS A 122 -5.17 -21.42 12.27
C LYS A 122 -5.38 -20.01 12.82
N ASP A 123 -4.46 -19.12 12.50
CA ASP A 123 -4.51 -17.70 12.86
C ASP A 123 -5.56 -16.92 12.05
N ASP A 124 -6.03 -15.81 12.62
CA ASP A 124 -6.93 -14.88 11.96
C ASP A 124 -6.18 -14.04 10.90
N LEU A 125 -6.86 -13.73 9.79
CA LEU A 125 -6.30 -12.93 8.71
C LEU A 125 -6.06 -11.46 9.14
N VAL A 126 -4.82 -11.00 9.02
CA VAL A 126 -4.42 -9.61 9.27
C VAL A 126 -4.01 -8.93 7.96
N LEU A 127 -4.92 -8.16 7.36
CA LEU A 127 -4.70 -7.47 6.06
C LEU A 127 -3.75 -6.27 6.12
N PHE A 128 -3.36 -5.83 7.32
CA PHE A 128 -2.59 -4.59 7.45
C PHE A 128 -1.22 -4.70 6.79
N ASP A 129 -0.50 -5.78 7.07
CA ASP A 129 0.87 -5.97 6.59
C ASP A 129 0.87 -6.18 5.06
N ASP A 130 -0.12 -6.91 4.52
CA ASP A 130 -0.29 -7.11 3.07
C ASP A 130 -0.50 -5.76 2.32
N TYR A 131 -1.34 -4.85 2.86
CA TYR A 131 -1.52 -3.52 2.26
C TYR A 131 -0.31 -2.61 2.41
N LEU A 132 0.31 -2.62 3.60
CA LEU A 132 1.50 -1.82 3.89
C LEU A 132 2.60 -2.16 2.88
N GLU A 133 2.77 -3.45 2.61
CA GLU A 133 3.75 -3.95 1.66
C GLU A 133 3.53 -3.41 0.24
N MET A 134 2.31 -3.54 -0.28
CA MET A 134 1.97 -3.08 -1.64
C MET A 134 2.16 -1.56 -1.79
N ILE A 135 1.85 -0.80 -0.75
CA ILE A 135 1.98 0.66 -0.75
C ILE A 135 3.43 1.08 -0.61
N SER A 136 4.21 0.38 0.22
CA SER A 136 5.64 0.61 0.35
C SER A 136 6.36 0.35 -0.97
N GLN A 137 6.00 -0.75 -1.66
CA GLN A 137 6.50 -1.09 -2.99
C GLN A 137 6.15 -0.01 -4.02
N PHE A 138 4.90 0.47 -4.03
CA PHE A 138 4.47 1.58 -4.89
C PHE A 138 5.29 2.85 -4.61
N GLY A 139 5.57 3.17 -3.34
CA GLY A 139 6.36 4.34 -2.98
C GLY A 139 7.80 4.29 -3.47
N TYR A 140 8.48 3.13 -3.38
CA TYR A 140 9.82 2.96 -3.95
C TYR A 140 9.84 3.23 -5.46
N ILE A 141 8.85 2.68 -6.18
CA ILE A 141 8.77 2.82 -7.64
C ILE A 141 8.41 4.24 -8.03
N ALA A 142 7.38 4.82 -7.40
CA ALA A 142 6.84 6.12 -7.79
C ALA A 142 7.81 7.25 -7.44
N MET A 143 8.32 7.29 -6.21
CA MET A 143 9.14 8.42 -5.74
C MET A 143 10.56 8.43 -6.32
N PHE A 144 11.11 7.27 -6.65
CA PHE A 144 12.51 7.12 -7.08
C PHE A 144 12.63 6.48 -8.48
N ALA A 145 11.64 6.71 -9.36
CA ALA A 145 11.58 6.12 -10.68
C ALA A 145 12.84 6.38 -11.53
N ALA A 146 13.40 7.59 -11.43
CA ALA A 146 14.63 7.95 -12.13
C ALA A 146 15.87 7.20 -11.58
N ALA A 147 15.88 6.87 -10.28
CA ALA A 147 16.98 6.16 -9.65
C ALA A 147 16.96 4.67 -9.99
N PHE A 148 15.80 4.03 -10.07
CA PHE A 148 15.72 2.61 -10.44
C PHE A 148 14.65 2.32 -11.51
N PRO A 149 14.96 2.50 -12.81
CA PRO A 149 13.99 2.37 -13.89
C PRO A 149 13.37 0.97 -14.04
N PHE A 150 14.10 -0.09 -13.67
CA PHE A 150 13.61 -1.47 -13.76
C PHE A 150 12.72 -1.90 -12.58
N ALA A 151 12.57 -1.06 -11.55
CA ALA A 151 11.77 -1.36 -10.37
C ALA A 151 10.34 -1.77 -10.73
N GLY A 152 9.70 -1.06 -11.67
CA GLY A 152 8.32 -1.37 -12.11
C GLY A 152 8.18 -2.73 -12.78
N LEU A 153 9.18 -3.17 -13.56
CA LEU A 153 9.17 -4.49 -14.19
C LEU A 153 9.35 -5.60 -13.16
N LEU A 154 10.28 -5.42 -12.22
CA LEU A 154 10.47 -6.37 -11.12
C LEU A 154 9.24 -6.46 -10.23
N ALA A 155 8.61 -5.32 -9.92
CA ALA A 155 7.36 -5.26 -9.18
C ALA A 155 6.25 -6.03 -9.88
N PHE A 156 6.15 -5.90 -11.20
CA PHE A 156 5.17 -6.65 -11.96
C PHE A 156 5.38 -8.17 -11.81
N VAL A 157 6.62 -8.65 -11.92
CA VAL A 157 6.94 -10.07 -11.75
C VAL A 157 6.68 -10.53 -10.32
N SER A 158 7.10 -9.76 -9.31
CA SER A 158 6.86 -10.11 -7.91
C SER A 158 5.36 -10.17 -7.62
N ASN A 159 4.58 -9.22 -8.11
CA ASN A 159 3.13 -9.17 -7.88
C ASN A 159 2.39 -10.34 -8.54
N LEU A 160 2.92 -10.93 -9.63
CA LEU A 160 2.37 -12.17 -10.19
C LEU A 160 2.58 -13.38 -9.27
N VAL A 161 3.72 -13.44 -8.58
CA VAL A 161 4.00 -14.46 -7.56
C VAL A 161 3.11 -14.21 -6.34
N GLU A 162 3.00 -12.95 -5.92
CA GLU A 162 2.21 -12.50 -4.77
C GLU A 162 0.74 -12.91 -4.89
N ILE A 163 0.11 -12.71 -6.06
CA ILE A 163 -1.29 -13.12 -6.29
C ILE A 163 -1.49 -14.63 -6.03
N ARG A 164 -0.49 -15.46 -6.35
CA ARG A 164 -0.56 -16.91 -6.12
C ARG A 164 -0.26 -17.26 -4.66
N SER A 165 0.69 -16.56 -4.06
CA SER A 165 1.06 -16.66 -2.66
C SER A 165 -0.12 -16.33 -1.74
N ASP A 166 -0.76 -15.18 -1.94
CA ASP A 166 -1.95 -14.75 -1.19
C ASP A 166 -3.14 -15.68 -1.35
N LEU A 167 -3.34 -16.21 -2.58
CA LEU A 167 -4.38 -17.22 -2.81
C LEU A 167 -4.13 -18.47 -1.96
N PHE A 168 -2.87 -18.92 -1.86
CA PHE A 168 -2.48 -20.05 -1.03
C PHE A 168 -2.66 -19.73 0.46
N LYS A 169 -2.19 -18.55 0.90
CA LYS A 169 -2.35 -18.02 2.26
C LYS A 169 -3.81 -18.07 2.71
N LEU A 170 -4.73 -17.54 1.90
CA LEU A 170 -6.18 -17.52 2.16
C LEU A 170 -6.86 -18.88 2.11
N SER A 171 -6.31 -19.84 1.37
CA SER A 171 -6.92 -21.16 1.18
C SER A 171 -6.46 -22.19 2.21
N PHE A 172 -5.21 -22.09 2.68
CA PHE A 172 -4.57 -23.15 3.46
C PHE A 172 -3.94 -22.69 4.78
N VAL A 173 -3.51 -21.42 4.89
CA VAL A 173 -2.71 -20.95 6.03
C VAL A 173 -3.57 -20.28 7.10
N VAL A 174 -4.45 -19.37 6.69
CA VAL A 174 -5.29 -18.61 7.64
C VAL A 174 -6.67 -19.26 7.78
N ARG A 175 -7.33 -18.98 8.91
CA ARG A 175 -8.73 -19.33 9.11
C ARG A 175 -9.61 -18.54 8.14
N ARG A 176 -10.71 -19.14 7.68
CA ARG A 176 -11.69 -18.45 6.82
C ARG A 176 -12.20 -17.15 7.49
N PRO A 177 -11.91 -15.96 6.90
CA PRO A 177 -12.34 -14.70 7.47
C PRO A 177 -13.84 -14.49 7.28
N LYS A 178 -14.45 -13.75 8.21
CA LYS A 178 -15.86 -13.33 8.08
C LYS A 178 -15.98 -12.28 6.97
N PRO A 179 -16.96 -12.39 6.06
CA PRO A 179 -17.13 -11.43 4.99
C PRO A 179 -17.56 -10.07 5.56
N VAL A 180 -16.71 -9.05 5.40
CA VAL A 180 -17.00 -7.66 5.79
C VAL A 180 -17.27 -6.84 4.53
N ARG A 181 -18.32 -5.99 4.57
CA ARG A 181 -18.60 -5.05 3.49
C ARG A 181 -17.69 -3.83 3.63
N ALA A 182 -16.84 -3.59 2.65
CA ALA A 182 -16.00 -2.39 2.58
C ALA A 182 -16.38 -1.55 1.34
N PRO A 183 -16.53 -0.22 1.46
CA PRO A 183 -16.82 0.64 0.32
C PRO A 183 -15.61 0.87 -0.61
N GLY A 184 -14.41 0.52 -0.15
CA GLY A 184 -13.14 0.65 -0.86
C GLY A 184 -11.98 0.18 0.03
N ILE A 185 -10.75 0.55 -0.33
CA ILE A 185 -9.54 0.17 0.42
C ILE A 185 -9.33 0.94 1.73
N GLY A 186 -10.14 1.97 2.03
CA GLY A 186 -10.04 2.74 3.27
C GLY A 186 -8.88 3.75 3.29
N ILE A 187 -8.24 3.92 4.45
CA ILE A 187 -7.14 4.90 4.69
C ILE A 187 -5.96 4.75 3.72
N TRP A 188 -5.72 3.54 3.21
CA TRP A 188 -4.68 3.22 2.24
C TRP A 188 -4.75 4.09 0.97
N TRP A 189 -5.97 4.47 0.56
CA TRP A 189 -6.16 5.42 -0.55
C TRP A 189 -5.53 6.78 -0.28
N ASN A 190 -5.59 7.26 0.97
CA ASN A 190 -4.98 8.54 1.34
C ASN A 190 -3.46 8.47 1.26
N PHE A 191 -2.83 7.36 1.70
CA PHE A 191 -1.39 7.19 1.55
C PHE A 191 -0.95 7.12 0.10
N LEU A 192 -1.68 6.42 -0.77
CA LEU A 192 -1.39 6.41 -2.19
C LEU A 192 -1.43 7.82 -2.80
N ASN A 193 -2.39 8.66 -2.40
CA ASN A 193 -2.44 10.06 -2.86
C ASN A 193 -1.27 10.89 -2.34
N VAL A 194 -0.89 10.73 -1.07
CA VAL A 194 0.26 11.42 -0.47
C VAL A 194 1.56 11.01 -1.17
N ILE A 195 1.79 9.70 -1.36
CA ILE A 195 2.95 9.17 -2.07
C ILE A 195 2.94 9.66 -3.54
N ALA A 196 1.80 9.65 -4.21
CA ALA A 196 1.70 10.15 -5.58
C ALA A 196 2.06 11.64 -5.68
N PHE A 197 1.60 12.47 -4.73
CA PHE A 197 1.99 13.87 -4.66
C PHE A 197 3.51 14.02 -4.41
N LEU A 198 4.04 13.32 -3.39
CA LEU A 198 5.46 13.33 -3.08
C LEU A 198 6.31 12.84 -4.25
N SER A 199 5.80 11.89 -5.05
CA SER A 199 6.53 11.38 -6.20
C SER A 199 6.79 12.45 -7.26
N ILE A 200 5.86 13.40 -7.45
CA ILE A 200 6.05 14.50 -8.40
C ILE A 200 7.18 15.40 -7.91
N VAL A 201 7.13 15.79 -6.62
CA VAL A 201 8.15 16.64 -5.99
C VAL A 201 9.53 15.97 -6.03
N THR A 202 9.62 14.71 -5.59
CA THR A 202 10.88 13.97 -5.53
C THR A 202 11.51 13.79 -6.91
N ASN A 203 10.75 13.37 -7.93
CA ASN A 203 11.32 13.18 -9.26
C ASN A 203 11.73 14.52 -9.92
N CYS A 204 11.02 15.63 -9.66
CA CYS A 204 11.43 16.94 -10.15
C CYS A 204 12.74 17.40 -9.51
N ILE A 205 12.92 17.17 -8.20
CA ILE A 205 14.17 17.45 -7.49
C ILE A 205 15.29 16.55 -8.01
N ILE A 206 15.05 15.25 -8.18
CA ILE A 206 16.07 14.32 -8.72
C ILE A 206 16.50 14.75 -10.12
N PHE A 207 15.55 15.06 -11.00
CA PHE A 207 15.83 15.59 -12.34
C PHE A 207 16.72 16.84 -12.31
N GLY A 208 16.40 17.78 -11.41
CA GLY A 208 17.04 19.10 -11.39
C GLY A 208 18.32 19.22 -10.58
N LEU A 209 18.46 18.49 -9.48
CA LEU A 209 19.54 18.71 -8.50
C LEU A 209 20.41 17.48 -8.23
N VAL A 210 19.96 16.28 -8.58
CA VAL A 210 20.64 15.02 -8.23
C VAL A 210 21.20 14.32 -9.46
N SER A 211 20.45 14.32 -10.56
CA SER A 211 20.82 13.61 -11.78
C SER A 211 21.49 14.52 -12.81
N ASP A 212 22.24 13.91 -13.72
CA ASP A 212 22.85 14.60 -14.86
C ASP A 212 21.83 14.98 -15.97
N GLN A 213 20.53 14.73 -15.76
CA GLN A 213 19.51 15.00 -16.76
C GLN A 213 19.41 16.50 -17.06
N MET A 214 19.49 17.35 -16.04
CA MET A 214 19.46 18.80 -16.24
C MET A 214 20.65 19.30 -17.09
N ILE A 215 21.82 18.69 -16.90
CA ILE A 215 23.03 18.97 -17.68
C ILE A 215 22.81 18.64 -19.16
N VAL A 216 22.29 17.45 -19.44
CA VAL A 216 22.05 16.97 -20.82
C VAL A 216 21.01 17.82 -21.54
N TRP A 217 19.93 18.20 -20.85
CA TRP A 217 18.83 18.95 -21.47
C TRP A 217 19.12 20.45 -21.59
N PHE A 218 19.91 21.01 -20.67
CA PHE A 218 20.21 22.43 -20.60
C PHE A 218 21.72 22.70 -20.42
N PRO A 219 22.56 22.27 -21.38
CA PRO A 219 24.02 22.36 -21.24
C PRO A 219 24.52 23.81 -21.09
N ALA A 220 23.78 24.78 -21.62
CA ALA A 220 24.11 26.21 -21.52
C ALA A 220 24.11 26.76 -20.08
N MET A 221 23.49 26.07 -19.12
CA MET A 221 23.50 26.46 -17.71
C MET A 221 24.77 26.02 -16.97
N PHE A 222 25.60 25.18 -17.59
CA PHE A 222 26.74 24.54 -16.97
C PHE A 222 28.04 24.88 -17.69
N LYS A 223 29.14 24.81 -16.95
CA LYS A 223 30.49 25.02 -17.46
C LYS A 223 31.44 24.02 -16.83
N GLU A 224 32.36 23.52 -17.62
CA GLU A 224 33.44 22.64 -17.20
C GLU A 224 34.51 23.45 -16.45
N VAL A 225 34.82 23.03 -15.22
CA VAL A 225 35.86 23.59 -14.35
C VAL A 225 36.56 22.43 -13.66
N ASP A 226 37.85 22.23 -13.93
CA ASP A 226 38.68 21.17 -13.34
C ASP A 226 38.08 19.75 -13.49
N ASP A 227 37.67 19.39 -14.71
CA ASP A 227 36.99 18.12 -15.07
C ASP A 227 35.60 17.91 -14.45
N ASP A 228 35.16 18.81 -13.56
CA ASP A 228 33.81 18.82 -12.99
C ASP A 228 32.89 19.77 -13.78
N LEU A 229 31.65 19.34 -14.02
CA LEU A 229 30.65 20.18 -14.66
C LEU A 229 29.84 20.95 -13.62
N LEU A 230 30.18 22.23 -13.45
CA LEU A 230 29.57 23.08 -12.44
C LEU A 230 28.54 24.02 -13.05
N LEU A 231 27.53 24.36 -12.27
CA LEU A 231 26.50 25.31 -12.67
C LEU A 231 27.08 26.72 -12.72
N VAL A 232 26.82 27.45 -13.81
CA VAL A 232 27.38 28.80 -14.02
C VAL A 232 26.87 29.75 -12.94
N ASP A 233 27.77 30.58 -12.40
CA ASP A 233 27.44 31.58 -11.38
C ASP A 233 26.24 32.45 -11.80
N GLY A 234 25.23 32.53 -10.92
CA GLY A 234 24.00 33.27 -11.16
C GLY A 234 22.94 32.53 -11.99
N MET A 235 23.23 31.33 -12.52
CA MET A 235 22.25 30.47 -13.19
C MET A 235 21.39 29.65 -12.24
N GLY A 236 21.80 29.50 -10.96
CA GLY A 236 21.11 28.62 -10.00
C GLY A 236 19.65 28.97 -9.80
N ARG A 237 19.32 30.27 -9.80
CA ARG A 237 17.93 30.76 -9.74
C ARG A 237 17.08 30.30 -10.92
N TYR A 238 17.65 30.19 -12.12
CA TYR A 238 16.93 29.75 -13.31
C TYR A 238 16.76 28.23 -13.30
N ALA A 239 17.74 27.48 -12.82
CA ALA A 239 17.62 26.03 -12.61
C ALA A 239 16.49 25.71 -11.61
N VAL A 240 16.47 26.38 -10.45
CA VAL A 240 15.40 26.20 -9.46
C VAL A 240 14.03 26.64 -10.02
N ALA A 241 13.96 27.78 -10.71
CA ALA A 241 12.72 28.23 -11.34
C ALA A 241 12.21 27.26 -12.41
N LEU A 242 13.12 26.63 -13.17
CA LEU A 242 12.80 25.60 -14.15
C LEU A 242 12.23 24.35 -13.48
N VAL A 243 12.87 23.84 -12.42
CA VAL A 243 12.38 22.68 -11.66
C VAL A 243 10.98 22.94 -11.11
N PHE A 244 10.78 24.10 -10.47
CA PHE A 244 9.47 24.50 -9.95
C PHE A 244 8.42 24.66 -11.07
N GLY A 245 8.83 25.20 -12.22
CA GLY A 245 7.96 25.31 -13.39
C GLY A 245 7.52 23.94 -13.93
N ILE A 246 8.45 23.00 -14.06
CA ILE A 246 8.17 21.62 -14.49
C ILE A 246 7.25 20.94 -13.49
N GLU A 247 7.54 21.06 -12.20
CA GLU A 247 6.70 20.53 -11.11
C GLU A 247 5.26 21.03 -11.23
N HIS A 248 5.05 22.34 -11.38
CA HIS A 248 3.71 22.94 -11.50
C HIS A 248 2.97 22.51 -12.77
N VAL A 249 3.70 22.33 -13.88
CA VAL A 249 3.11 21.79 -15.12
C VAL A 249 2.66 20.35 -14.91
N VAL A 250 3.48 19.49 -14.31
CA VAL A 250 3.12 18.09 -14.03
C VAL A 250 1.95 18.01 -13.05
N LEU A 251 1.98 18.82 -11.97
CA LEU A 251 0.87 18.92 -11.01
C LEU A 251 -0.43 19.36 -11.69
N LEU A 252 -0.37 20.36 -12.56
CA LEU A 252 -1.53 20.83 -13.32
C LEU A 252 -2.07 19.74 -14.25
N LEU A 253 -1.20 19.00 -14.94
CA LEU A 253 -1.61 17.89 -15.79
C LEU A 253 -2.29 16.78 -14.98
N CYS A 254 -1.72 16.39 -13.83
CA CYS A 254 -2.34 15.43 -12.92
C CYS A 254 -3.70 15.90 -12.40
N LEU A 255 -3.83 17.19 -12.09
CA LEU A 255 -5.08 17.81 -11.68
C LEU A 255 -6.12 17.78 -12.81
N ILE A 256 -5.72 18.10 -14.04
CA ILE A 256 -6.60 17.98 -15.23
C ILE A 256 -7.08 16.54 -15.39
N ILE A 257 -6.19 15.55 -15.34
CA ILE A 257 -6.56 14.13 -15.43
C ILE A 257 -7.58 13.78 -14.33
N ARG A 258 -7.33 14.22 -13.10
CA ARG A 258 -8.24 13.99 -11.96
C ARG A 258 -9.62 14.63 -12.15
N PHE A 259 -9.71 15.77 -12.83
CA PHE A 259 -10.99 16.41 -13.16
C PHE A 259 -11.69 15.76 -14.37
N CYS A 260 -10.92 15.28 -15.35
CA CYS A 260 -11.45 14.65 -16.56
C CYS A 260 -11.94 13.21 -16.32
N VAL A 261 -11.32 12.48 -15.40
CA VAL A 261 -11.68 11.08 -15.11
C VAL A 261 -12.72 11.04 -13.98
N PRO A 262 -13.98 10.63 -14.25
CA PRO A 262 -15.00 10.55 -13.22
C PRO A 262 -14.65 9.45 -12.21
N GLY A 263 -14.73 9.75 -10.91
CA GLY A 263 -14.40 8.80 -9.84
C GLY A 263 -15.33 7.58 -9.73
N LYS A 264 -16.46 7.57 -10.46
CA LYS A 264 -17.35 6.41 -10.60
C LYS A 264 -17.78 6.27 -12.05
N PRO A 265 -17.76 5.06 -12.61
CA PRO A 265 -18.33 4.80 -13.93
C PRO A 265 -19.81 5.18 -14.01
N GLU A 266 -20.27 5.57 -15.20
CA GLU A 266 -21.65 6.02 -15.42
C GLU A 266 -22.69 4.96 -15.07
N TRP A 267 -22.43 3.70 -15.41
CA TRP A 267 -23.34 2.59 -15.08
C TRP A 267 -23.53 2.41 -13.57
N VAL A 268 -22.49 2.64 -12.76
CA VAL A 268 -22.58 2.60 -11.28
C VAL A 268 -23.43 3.76 -10.79
N LYS A 269 -23.22 4.96 -11.34
CA LYS A 269 -23.98 6.15 -10.97
C LYS A 269 -25.47 5.96 -11.27
N ASN A 270 -25.80 5.49 -12.46
CA ASN A 270 -27.17 5.21 -12.88
C ASN A 270 -27.84 4.15 -11.99
N HIS A 271 -27.10 3.08 -11.63
CA HIS A 271 -27.62 2.05 -10.73
C HIS A 271 -27.88 2.59 -9.30
N LEU A 272 -26.96 3.40 -8.76
CA LEU A 272 -27.12 4.03 -7.45
C LEU A 272 -28.27 5.03 -7.44
N GLU A 273 -28.43 5.81 -8.52
CA GLU A 273 -29.52 6.77 -8.68
C GLU A 273 -30.87 6.07 -8.79
N ARG A 274 -30.95 4.97 -9.56
CA ARG A 274 -32.13 4.11 -9.61
C ARG A 274 -32.49 3.56 -8.24
N GLY A 275 -31.53 2.99 -7.51
CA GLY A 275 -31.79 2.48 -6.15
C GLY A 275 -32.16 3.57 -5.14
N LYS A 276 -31.72 4.82 -5.34
CA LYS A 276 -32.19 5.98 -4.54
C LYS A 276 -33.60 6.43 -4.93
N TYR A 277 -33.95 6.33 -6.22
CA TYR A 277 -35.29 6.65 -6.71
C TYR A 277 -36.32 5.64 -6.16
N GLU A 278 -36.06 4.34 -6.30
CA GLU A 278 -36.94 3.27 -5.83
C GLU A 278 -37.19 3.37 -4.30
N ARG A 279 -36.16 3.68 -3.51
CA ARG A 279 -36.30 3.93 -2.06
C ARG A 279 -37.18 5.13 -1.74
N ARG A 280 -37.04 6.24 -2.51
CA ARG A 280 -37.89 7.43 -2.33
C ARG A 280 -39.34 7.16 -2.71
N GLU A 281 -39.57 6.41 -3.78
CA GLU A 281 -40.91 6.02 -4.20
C GLU A 281 -41.58 5.10 -3.16
N ALA A 282 -40.86 4.11 -2.63
CA ALA A 282 -41.36 3.23 -1.58
C ALA A 282 -41.73 4.00 -0.30
N LEU A 283 -40.87 4.93 0.13
CA LEU A 283 -41.16 5.82 1.28
C LEU A 283 -42.39 6.70 1.02
N HIS A 284 -42.53 7.23 -0.19
CA HIS A 284 -43.70 8.03 -0.55
C HIS A 284 -44.99 7.20 -0.49
N LYS A 285 -45.00 5.98 -1.04
CA LYS A 285 -46.14 5.06 -0.96
C LYS A 285 -46.49 4.72 0.49
N LEU A 286 -45.50 4.41 1.32
CA LEU A 286 -45.69 4.15 2.75
C LEU A 286 -46.28 5.36 3.48
N HIS A 287 -45.81 6.57 3.17
CA HIS A 287 -46.33 7.80 3.76
C HIS A 287 -47.79 8.04 3.38
N VAL A 288 -48.14 7.88 2.09
CA VAL A 288 -49.52 8.02 1.61
C VAL A 288 -50.46 7.02 2.29
N LEU A 289 -50.05 5.74 2.39
CA LEU A 289 -50.81 4.71 3.09
C LEU A 289 -50.97 5.02 4.58
N ALA A 290 -49.92 5.52 5.25
CA ALA A 290 -49.99 5.92 6.65
C ALA A 290 -51.00 7.06 6.88
N VAL A 291 -51.02 8.07 6.00
CA VAL A 291 -51.99 9.18 6.08
C VAL A 291 -53.42 8.71 5.85
N GLN A 292 -53.64 7.79 4.91
CA GLN A 292 -54.97 7.20 4.65
C GLN A 292 -55.46 6.40 5.86
N ASN A 293 -54.62 5.55 6.45
CA ASN A 293 -54.97 4.76 7.63
C ASN A 293 -55.30 5.61 8.87
N VAL A 294 -54.70 6.80 9.01
CA VAL A 294 -55.05 7.73 10.09
C VAL A 294 -56.45 8.32 9.86
N LYS A 295 -56.74 8.76 8.64
CA LYS A 295 -58.06 9.30 8.29
C LYS A 295 -59.19 8.29 8.46
N GLU A 296 -58.94 7.02 8.12
CA GLU A 296 -59.90 5.93 8.31
C GLU A 296 -60.15 5.60 9.79
N LYS A 297 -59.19 5.86 10.69
CA LYS A 297 -59.37 5.68 12.14
C LYS A 297 -60.06 6.85 12.83
N GLU A 298 -60.08 8.02 12.20
CA GLU A 298 -60.76 9.22 12.69
C GLU A 298 -62.24 9.30 12.25
N GLN A 299 -62.68 8.41 11.35
CA GLN A 299 -64.07 8.23 10.92
C GLN A 299 -64.75 7.08 11.67
#